data_AF-A0A380S636-F1
#
_entry.id   AF-A0A380S636-F1
#
_cell.length_a   1.000
_cell.length_b   1.000
_cell.length_c   1.000
_cell.angle_alpha   90.00
_cell.angle_beta   90.00
_cell.angle_gamma   90.00
#
_symmetry.space_group_name_H-M   'P 1'
#
loop_
_entity.id
_entity.type
_entity.pdbx_description
1 polymer ?
#
loop_
_entity_poly.entity_id
_entity_poly.type
_entity_poly.pdbx_seq_one_letter_code
_entity_poly.pdbx_strand_id
1 'polypeptide(L)'
;MSKKILVISLLAIASFFVSCSDKQPEATTANQVVLPQSQPIVPVLPFTAPAKSVITVEKAIVYAKASNGLVELGVKWSEKIDNAKDFEKIQILNAYNVARDQLCARVGLQGGIAEYDWITNVALKNPENKLAFEKAGFKIK
;
A
#
# COMPACT_ATOMS: atom_id res chain seq x y z
N MET A 1 -55.04 -26.53 34.78
CA MET A 1 -54.19 -26.59 36.01
C MET A 1 -52.88 -27.26 35.61
N SER A 2 -51.84 -26.48 35.36
CA SER A 2 -50.77 -26.15 36.33
C SER A 2 -49.88 -27.34 36.70
N LYS A 3 -48.60 -27.23 36.31
CA LYS A 3 -47.38 -27.47 37.13
C LYS A 3 -47.12 -28.95 37.53
N LYS A 4 -45.92 -29.54 37.46
CA LYS A 4 -44.50 -29.12 37.40
C LYS A 4 -43.73 -30.29 36.76
N ILE A 5 -42.82 -30.09 35.82
CA ILE A 5 -41.36 -30.00 36.01
C ILE A 5 -40.82 -30.95 37.09
N LEU A 6 -40.14 -32.02 36.66
CA LEU A 6 -39.22 -32.80 37.47
C LEU A 6 -37.85 -32.73 36.80
N VAL A 7 -36.93 -32.07 37.49
CA VAL A 7 -35.52 -31.87 37.16
C VAL A 7 -34.75 -33.14 37.52
N ILE A 8 -33.96 -33.70 36.61
CA ILE A 8 -32.69 -34.36 36.96
C ILE A 8 -31.66 -34.06 35.86
N SER A 9 -30.61 -33.34 36.26
CA SER A 9 -29.36 -33.09 35.54
C SER A 9 -28.64 -34.39 35.23
N LEU A 10 -28.10 -34.57 34.02
CA LEU A 10 -26.87 -35.35 33.86
C LEU A 10 -26.04 -34.87 32.66
N LEU A 11 -24.84 -34.43 33.00
CA LEU A 11 -23.71 -34.06 32.18
C LEU A 11 -23.23 -35.28 31.36
N ALA A 12 -23.03 -35.15 30.05
CA ALA A 12 -22.24 -36.10 29.27
C ALA A 12 -21.50 -35.38 28.13
N ILE A 13 -20.22 -35.11 28.40
CA ILE A 13 -19.18 -34.76 27.44
C ILE A 13 -18.72 -36.06 26.77
N ALA A 14 -18.25 -35.95 25.52
CA ALA A 14 -17.64 -36.98 24.67
C ALA A 14 -18.65 -37.88 23.94
N SER A 15 -18.59 -38.03 22.63
CA SER A 15 -17.38 -38.49 21.95
C SER A 15 -17.36 -38.09 20.48
N PHE A 16 -16.32 -37.35 20.08
CA PHE A 16 -15.80 -37.30 18.73
C PHE A 16 -15.21 -38.67 18.38
N PHE A 17 -15.91 -39.55 17.69
CA PHE A 17 -15.31 -40.60 16.85
C PHE A 17 -16.36 -41.10 15.85
N VAL A 18 -16.46 -40.46 14.69
CA VAL A 18 -16.95 -41.14 13.48
C VAL A 18 -15.73 -41.47 12.65
N SER A 19 -15.26 -42.70 12.87
CA SER A 19 -14.41 -43.42 11.92
C SER A 19 -15.24 -43.69 10.67
N CYS A 20 -14.83 -43.12 9.55
CA CYS A 20 -15.20 -43.59 8.21
C CYS A 20 -13.89 -43.81 7.45
N SER A 21 -13.39 -45.04 7.53
CA SER A 21 -12.41 -45.55 6.57
C SER A 21 -13.12 -45.93 5.27
N ASP A 22 -12.49 -45.45 4.21
CA ASP A 22 -12.38 -46.01 2.86
C ASP A 22 -13.39 -45.64 1.75
N LYS A 23 -12.77 -45.02 0.72
CA LYS A 23 -13.11 -44.86 -0.70
C LYS A 23 -13.99 -43.66 -1.08
N GLN A 24 -13.35 -42.58 -1.57
CA GLN A 24 -13.47 -42.01 -2.94
C GLN A 24 -12.56 -40.77 -3.10
N PRO A 25 -12.41 -40.23 -4.33
CA PRO A 25 -11.18 -40.15 -5.11
C PRO A 25 -10.21 -39.03 -4.67
N GLU A 26 -8.98 -39.06 -5.19
CA GLU A 26 -7.99 -37.99 -5.04
C GLU A 26 -8.62 -36.61 -5.30
N ALA A 27 -8.80 -35.85 -4.23
CA ALA A 27 -9.03 -34.42 -4.34
C ALA A 27 -7.77 -33.83 -4.97
N THR A 28 -7.88 -33.42 -6.23
CA THR A 28 -6.94 -32.47 -6.84
C THR A 28 -6.66 -31.39 -5.82
N THR A 29 -5.41 -31.32 -5.38
CA THR A 29 -4.89 -30.25 -4.52
C THR A 29 -5.35 -28.94 -5.13
N ALA A 30 -6.33 -28.30 -4.49
CA ALA A 30 -6.69 -26.94 -4.80
C ALA A 30 -5.39 -26.15 -4.64
N ASN A 31 -4.82 -25.70 -5.77
CA ASN A 31 -3.72 -24.77 -5.78
C ASN A 31 -4.11 -23.64 -4.84
N GLN A 32 -3.52 -23.62 -3.64
CA GLN A 32 -3.66 -22.48 -2.75
C GLN A 32 -3.07 -21.31 -3.54
N VAL A 33 -3.95 -20.45 -4.05
CA VAL A 33 -3.55 -19.18 -4.62
C VAL A 33 -2.86 -18.45 -3.49
N VAL A 34 -1.52 -18.51 -3.47
CA VAL A 34 -0.70 -17.71 -2.57
C VAL A 34 -0.92 -16.27 -3.03
N LEU A 35 -1.89 -15.61 -2.39
CA LEU A 35 -2.10 -14.19 -2.58
C LEU A 35 -0.78 -13.50 -2.24
N PRO A 36 -0.25 -12.63 -3.13
CA PRO A 36 0.98 -11.91 -2.87
C PRO A 36 0.86 -11.23 -1.51
N GLN A 37 1.86 -11.45 -0.64
CA GLN A 37 1.87 -10.86 0.68
C GLN A 37 1.86 -9.34 0.53
N SER A 38 0.73 -8.71 0.89
CA SER A 38 0.58 -7.26 0.85
C SER A 38 1.68 -6.65 1.71
N GLN A 39 2.49 -5.75 1.15
CA GLN A 39 3.40 -4.96 1.97
C GLN A 39 2.59 -4.15 2.99
N PRO A 40 3.13 -3.95 4.21
CA PRO A 40 2.46 -3.15 5.21
C PRO A 40 2.31 -1.69 4.72
N ILE A 41 1.20 -1.08 5.11
CA ILE A 41 0.93 0.35 4.86
C ILE A 41 1.87 1.17 5.74
N VAL A 42 2.56 2.14 5.13
CA VAL A 42 3.42 3.09 5.84
C VAL A 42 2.58 4.33 6.20
N PRO A 43 2.71 4.89 7.42
CA PRO A 43 2.03 6.13 7.77
C PRO A 43 2.42 7.27 6.82
N VAL A 44 1.42 7.94 6.25
CA VAL A 44 1.58 9.19 5.50
C VAL A 44 1.17 10.32 6.44
N LEU A 45 2.12 11.19 6.74
CA LEU A 45 1.91 12.30 7.66
C LEU A 45 1.42 13.53 6.88
N PRO A 46 0.59 14.39 7.48
CA PRO A 46 0.29 15.69 6.89
C PRO A 46 1.57 16.47 6.60
N PHE A 47 1.72 16.97 5.38
CA PHE A 47 2.87 17.78 5.00
C PHE A 47 2.62 19.27 5.27
N THR A 48 3.57 19.91 5.96
CA THR A 48 3.64 21.36 6.10
C THR A 48 4.92 21.85 5.46
N ALA A 49 4.80 22.77 4.50
CA ALA A 49 5.97 23.33 3.82
C ALA A 49 6.90 24.05 4.81
N PRO A 50 8.21 23.78 4.77
CA PRO A 50 9.17 24.49 5.62
C PRO A 50 9.30 25.95 5.18
N ALA A 51 9.63 26.83 6.14
CA ALA A 51 9.80 28.26 5.89
C ALA A 51 10.94 28.57 4.89
N LYS A 52 11.97 27.72 4.84
CA LYS A 52 13.05 27.77 3.86
C LYS A 52 12.89 26.63 2.88
N SER A 53 13.09 26.91 1.60
CA SER A 53 13.04 25.91 0.53
C SER A 53 14.36 25.18 0.29
N VAL A 54 15.36 25.40 1.14
CA VAL A 54 16.66 24.71 1.07
C VAL A 54 16.52 23.29 1.59
N ILE A 55 17.04 22.30 0.85
CA ILE A 55 17.01 20.88 1.20
C ILE A 55 18.41 20.29 1.27
N THR A 56 18.56 19.18 1.99
CA THR A 56 19.83 18.45 2.05
C THR A 56 20.04 17.55 0.83
N VAL A 57 21.27 17.07 0.63
CA VAL A 57 21.62 16.10 -0.41
C VAL A 57 20.82 14.80 -0.23
N GLU A 58 20.66 14.35 1.01
CA GLU A 58 19.92 13.13 1.34
C GLU A 58 18.44 13.26 0.94
N LYS A 59 17.82 14.42 1.21
CA LYS A 59 16.45 14.69 0.79
C LYS A 59 16.32 14.72 -0.74
N ALA A 60 17.30 15.28 -1.45
CA ALA A 60 17.34 15.27 -2.91
C ALA A 60 17.49 13.85 -3.48
N ILE A 61 18.28 12.97 -2.85
CA ILE A 61 18.42 11.56 -3.23
C ILE A 61 17.10 10.80 -3.00
N VAL A 62 16.43 11.04 -1.87
CA VAL A 62 15.11 10.46 -1.59
C VAL A 62 14.09 10.91 -2.64
N TYR A 63 14.11 12.19 -3.02
CA TYR A 63 13.28 12.72 -4.10
C TYR A 63 13.57 12.05 -5.45
N ALA A 64 14.84 11.81 -5.80
CA ALA A 64 15.21 11.08 -7.01
C ALA A 64 14.61 9.66 -7.04
N LYS A 65 14.73 8.94 -5.91
CA LYS A 65 14.15 7.60 -5.76
C LYS A 65 12.61 7.62 -5.89
N ALA A 66 11.96 8.60 -5.26
CA ALA A 66 10.52 8.80 -5.37
C ALA A 66 10.11 9.05 -6.83
N SER A 67 10.85 9.91 -7.54
CA SER A 67 10.58 10.27 -8.94
C SER A 67 10.60 9.03 -9.83
N ASN A 68 11.66 8.21 -9.75
CA ASN A 68 11.76 6.98 -10.53
C ASN A 68 10.65 5.99 -10.20
N GLY A 69 10.37 5.79 -8.91
CA GLY A 69 9.30 4.90 -8.47
C GLY A 69 7.92 5.37 -8.93
N LEU A 70 7.64 6.67 -8.93
CA LEU A 70 6.38 7.23 -9.41
C LEU A 70 6.20 7.03 -10.92
N VAL A 71 7.28 7.11 -11.71
CA VAL A 71 7.23 6.80 -13.15
C VAL A 71 6.86 5.33 -13.37
N GLU A 72 7.54 4.40 -12.71
CA GLU A 72 7.24 2.97 -12.81
C GLU A 72 5.82 2.63 -12.33
N LEU A 73 5.38 3.27 -11.25
CA LEU A 73 4.02 3.15 -10.74
C LEU A 73 3.02 3.66 -11.77
N GLY A 74 3.27 4.82 -12.36
CA GLY A 74 2.41 5.41 -13.39
C GLY A 74 2.20 4.48 -14.58
N VAL A 75 3.27 3.86 -15.10
CA VAL A 75 3.19 2.90 -16.21
C VAL A 75 2.30 1.69 -15.87
N LYS A 76 2.48 1.10 -14.69
CA LYS A 76 1.69 -0.07 -14.25
C LYS A 76 0.21 0.27 -14.06
N TRP A 77 -0.07 1.46 -13.53
CA TRP A 77 -1.43 1.87 -13.24
C TRP A 77 -2.16 2.42 -14.46
N SER A 78 -1.48 3.04 -15.42
CA SER A 78 -2.09 3.48 -16.67
C SER A 78 -2.65 2.28 -17.45
N GLU A 79 -1.87 1.21 -17.59
CA GLU A 79 -2.32 -0.02 -18.24
C GLU A 79 -3.56 -0.61 -17.54
N LYS A 80 -3.59 -0.57 -16.20
CA LYS A 80 -4.74 -1.03 -15.42
C LYS A 80 -5.99 -0.16 -15.65
N ILE A 81 -5.82 1.15 -15.76
CA ILE A 81 -6.93 2.10 -16.00
C ILE A 81 -7.48 1.94 -17.41
N ASP A 82 -6.59 1.79 -18.40
CA ASP A 82 -6.96 1.68 -19.81
C ASP A 82 -7.77 0.40 -20.10
N ASN A 83 -7.47 -0.69 -19.38
CA ASN A 83 -8.17 -1.97 -19.51
C ASN A 83 -9.40 -2.12 -18.59
N ALA A 84 -9.68 -1.15 -17.72
CA ALA A 84 -10.78 -1.23 -16.76
C ALA A 84 -12.11 -0.77 -17.36
N LYS A 85 -13.22 -1.28 -16.81
CA LYS A 85 -14.55 -0.77 -17.16
C LYS A 85 -14.74 0.63 -16.59
N ASP A 86 -15.57 1.45 -17.23
CA ASP A 86 -15.72 2.86 -16.85
C ASP A 86 -16.12 3.07 -15.38
N PHE A 87 -16.96 2.21 -14.81
CA PHE A 87 -17.35 2.29 -13.41
C PHE A 87 -16.22 1.93 -12.42
N GLU A 88 -15.20 1.21 -12.87
CA GLU A 88 -14.04 0.80 -12.06
C GLU A 88 -12.92 1.86 -12.09
N LYS A 89 -12.85 2.66 -13.16
CA LYS A 89 -11.79 3.66 -13.36
C LYS A 89 -11.66 4.62 -12.19
N ILE A 90 -12.77 5.10 -11.63
CA ILE A 90 -12.76 6.02 -10.47
C ILE A 90 -12.12 5.33 -9.25
N GLN A 91 -12.47 4.08 -8.98
CA GLN A 91 -11.91 3.33 -7.86
C GLN A 91 -10.41 3.07 -8.05
N ILE A 92 -10.00 2.74 -9.28
CA ILE A 92 -8.60 2.53 -9.63
C ILE A 92 -7.81 3.84 -9.50
N LEU A 93 -8.35 4.97 -9.96
CA LEU A 93 -7.71 6.29 -9.80
C LEU A 93 -7.54 6.67 -8.33
N ASN A 94 -8.54 6.40 -7.49
CA ASN A 94 -8.43 6.64 -6.05
C ASN A 94 -7.35 5.76 -5.41
N ALA A 95 -7.31 4.48 -5.76
CA ALA A 95 -6.28 3.56 -5.28
C ALA A 95 -4.88 3.93 -5.80
N TYR A 96 -4.78 4.48 -7.01
CA TYR A 96 -3.54 5.01 -7.56
C TYR A 96 -3.02 6.20 -6.74
N ASN A 97 -3.88 7.14 -6.35
CA ASN A 97 -3.49 8.25 -5.50
C ASN A 97 -2.92 7.78 -4.16
N VAL A 98 -3.58 6.81 -3.51
CA VAL A 98 -3.07 6.18 -2.29
C VAL A 98 -1.73 5.49 -2.54
N ALA A 99 -1.57 4.78 -3.67
CA ALA A 99 -0.32 4.11 -4.01
C ALA A 99 0.84 5.10 -4.20
N ARG A 100 0.59 6.27 -4.78
CA ARG A 100 1.59 7.34 -4.93
C ARG A 100 2.07 7.86 -3.57
N ASP A 101 1.13 8.13 -2.66
CA ASP A 101 1.45 8.55 -1.29
C ASP A 101 2.27 7.49 -0.55
N GLN A 102 1.84 6.24 -0.63
CA GLN A 102 2.53 5.11 -0.01
C GLN A 102 3.94 4.90 -0.58
N LEU A 103 4.13 5.10 -1.88
CA LEU A 103 5.44 5.02 -2.50
C LEU A 103 6.36 6.12 -1.96
N CYS A 104 5.88 7.36 -1.94
CA CYS A 104 6.62 8.50 -1.41
C CYS A 104 7.00 8.32 0.06
N ALA A 105 6.05 7.91 0.90
CA ALA A 105 6.31 7.65 2.32
C ALA A 105 7.33 6.53 2.52
N ARG A 106 7.24 5.43 1.77
CA ARG A 106 8.16 4.29 1.87
C ARG A 106 9.60 4.63 1.51
N VAL A 107 9.82 5.56 0.57
CA VAL A 107 11.18 5.98 0.19
C VAL A 107 11.75 7.07 1.10
N GLY A 108 10.94 7.66 2.00
CA GLY A 108 11.37 8.64 3.00
C GLY A 108 10.77 10.05 2.86
N LEU A 109 9.80 10.24 1.95
CA LEU A 109 8.98 11.46 1.90
C LEU A 109 7.71 11.22 2.72
N GLN A 110 7.81 11.37 4.04
CA GLN A 110 6.71 11.07 4.97
C GLN A 110 5.45 11.90 4.69
N GLY A 111 5.60 13.08 4.08
CA GLY A 111 4.49 13.92 3.63
C GLY A 111 3.80 13.42 2.35
N GLY A 112 4.16 12.24 1.85
CA GLY A 112 3.54 11.63 0.67
C GLY A 112 3.77 12.45 -0.59
N ILE A 113 2.76 12.48 -1.46
CA ILE A 113 2.80 13.21 -2.71
C ILE A 113 2.85 14.73 -2.50
N ALA A 114 2.30 15.23 -1.40
CA ALA A 114 2.34 16.66 -1.09
C ALA A 114 3.77 17.16 -0.86
N GLU A 115 4.60 16.39 -0.14
CA GLU A 115 6.02 16.71 0.02
C GLU A 115 6.77 16.61 -1.31
N TYR A 116 6.50 15.56 -2.10
CA TYR A 116 7.09 15.40 -3.43
C TYR A 116 6.77 16.58 -4.37
N ASP A 117 5.51 17.02 -4.40
CA ASP A 117 5.05 18.12 -5.23
C ASP A 117 5.65 19.44 -4.76
N TRP A 118 5.82 19.64 -3.45
CA TRP A 118 6.55 20.81 -2.93
C TRP A 118 8.02 20.81 -3.36
N ILE A 119 8.71 19.67 -3.28
CA ILE A 119 10.10 19.57 -3.74
C ILE A 119 10.18 19.91 -5.24
N THR A 120 9.29 19.32 -6.05
CA THR A 120 9.23 19.53 -7.51
C THR A 120 8.95 20.99 -7.89
N ASN A 121 7.97 21.60 -7.22
CA ASN A 121 7.47 22.91 -7.62
C ASN A 121 8.19 24.09 -6.95
N VAL A 122 8.84 23.87 -5.80
CA VAL A 122 9.45 24.91 -4.98
C VAL A 122 10.95 24.65 -4.79
N ALA A 123 11.33 23.54 -4.15
CA ALA A 123 12.73 23.30 -3.80
C ALA A 123 13.64 23.15 -5.03
N LEU A 124 13.16 22.47 -6.07
CA LEU A 124 13.91 22.26 -7.32
C LEU A 124 14.23 23.56 -8.05
N LYS A 125 13.41 24.60 -7.86
CA LYS A 125 13.60 25.93 -8.46
C LYS A 125 14.47 26.86 -7.61
N ASN A 126 14.79 26.47 -6.37
CA ASN A 126 15.67 27.26 -5.53
C ASN A 126 17.15 27.06 -5.97
N PRO A 127 17.87 28.11 -6.40
CA PRO A 127 19.26 27.99 -6.84
C PRO A 127 20.21 27.48 -5.76
N GLU A 128 19.92 27.68 -4.47
CA GLU A 128 20.72 27.16 -3.36
C GLU A 128 20.74 25.62 -3.32
N ASN A 129 19.73 24.96 -3.90
CA ASN A 129 19.65 23.50 -3.94
C ASN A 129 20.36 22.87 -5.14
N LYS A 130 20.92 23.67 -6.05
CA LYS A 130 21.53 23.16 -7.29
C LYS A 130 22.51 22.01 -7.03
N LEU A 131 23.45 22.22 -6.11
CA LEU A 131 24.45 21.21 -5.76
C LEU A 131 23.84 19.95 -5.15
N ALA A 132 22.77 20.09 -4.34
CA ALA A 132 22.10 18.95 -3.71
C ALA A 132 21.44 18.04 -4.75
N PHE A 133 20.74 18.64 -5.73
CA PHE A 133 20.11 17.90 -6.81
C PHE A 133 21.10 17.34 -7.83
N GLU A 134 22.17 18.07 -8.16
CA GLU A 134 23.24 17.55 -9.02
C GLU A 134 23.89 16.30 -8.40
N LYS A 135 24.15 16.31 -7.09
CA LYS A 135 24.63 15.12 -6.35
C LYS A 135 23.62 13.98 -6.31
N ALA A 136 22.33 14.29 -6.40
CA ALA A 136 21.26 13.30 -6.53
C ALA A 136 21.05 12.80 -7.97
N GLY A 137 21.84 13.27 -8.94
CA GLY A 137 21.81 12.82 -10.33
C GLY A 137 20.93 13.66 -11.26
N PHE A 138 20.39 14.78 -10.80
CA PHE A 138 19.62 15.69 -11.66
C PHE A 138 20.54 16.62 -12.45
N LYS A 139 20.17 16.86 -13.71
CA LYS A 139 20.74 17.95 -14.51
C LYS A 139 19.80 19.15 -14.43
N ILE A 140 20.03 20.03 -13.47
CA ILE A 140 19.29 21.29 -13.37
C ILE A 140 19.86 22.26 -14.41
N LYS A 141 19.03 22.65 -15.37
CA LYS A 141 19.37 23.67 -16.37
C LYS A 141 19.17 25.07 -15.80
#